data_AF-A0A314XZE9-F1
#
_entry.id   AF-A0A314XZE9-F1
#
_cell.length_a   1.000
_cell.length_b   1.000
_cell.length_c   1.000
_cell.angle_alpha   90.00
_cell.angle_beta   90.00
_cell.angle_gamma   90.00
#
_symmetry.space_group_name_H-M   'P 1'
#
loop_
_entity.id
_entity.type
_entity.pdbx_description
1 polymer ?
#
loop_
_entity_poly.entity_id
_entity_poly.type
_entity_poly.pdbx_seq_one_letter_code
_entity_poly.pdbx_strand_id
1 'polypeptide(L)'
;MPSYGQYKRLREEIDKYEGGLEVFSRGYEKFGFTRSAEGITYREWAPGAKSASLIGDFNNWNTNADVMTRNEFGVWEIFLPNNADGSPPIPHGSESVWILLQALKDSIPAWIKFSVQAPGEIPYNGIYYDPPEEEKYVFQHSQPKRPKSLRIYEHIIINIELQEPKINTYAEFRDDVLPRIKRLGYNAVQLMAIQEHSYYASFGYHVTNFFAPNSRCGTPDDLKSLIDRAHELGILVLMDIVHR
;
A
#
# COMPACT_ATOMS: atom_id res chain seq x y z
N MET A 1 -19.52 3.88 19.46
CA MET A 1 -18.59 5.00 19.17
C MET A 1 -17.93 5.43 20.47
N PRO A 2 -16.62 5.69 20.50
CA PRO A 2 -15.97 6.25 21.68
C PRO A 2 -16.60 7.59 22.05
N SER A 3 -16.75 7.85 23.35
CA SER A 3 -17.28 9.12 23.85
C SER A 3 -16.31 10.27 23.57
N TYR A 4 -16.82 11.51 23.53
CA TYR A 4 -15.95 12.69 23.38
C TYR A 4 -14.87 12.78 24.47
N GLY A 5 -15.15 12.29 25.68
CA GLY A 5 -14.15 12.20 26.76
C GLY A 5 -13.03 11.21 26.45
N GLN A 6 -13.35 10.04 25.89
CA GLN A 6 -12.36 9.05 25.44
C GLN A 6 -11.52 9.59 24.28
N TYR A 7 -12.16 10.27 23.31
CA TYR A 7 -11.45 10.93 22.21
C TYR A 7 -10.39 11.92 22.73
N LYS A 8 -10.77 12.81 23.66
CA LYS A 8 -9.84 13.79 24.22
C LYS A 8 -8.65 13.13 24.93
N ARG A 9 -8.92 12.10 25.73
CA ARG A 9 -7.85 11.35 26.41
C ARG A 9 -6.86 10.74 25.41
N LEU A 10 -7.35 10.02 24.40
CA LEU A 10 -6.48 9.41 23.38
C LEU A 10 -5.70 10.47 22.61
N ARG A 11 -6.34 11.60 22.27
CA ARG A 11 -5.67 12.70 21.59
C ARG A 11 -4.53 13.27 22.44
N GLU A 12 -4.78 13.51 23.73
CA GLU A 12 -3.77 14.00 24.68
C GLU A 12 -2.60 13.01 24.84
N GLU A 13 -2.88 11.70 24.87
CA GLU A 13 -1.84 10.67 24.91
C GLU A 13 -0.98 10.68 23.64
N ILE A 14 -1.59 10.76 22.45
CA ILE A 14 -0.84 10.86 21.19
C ILE A 14 -0.01 12.15 21.13
N ASP A 15 -0.57 13.28 21.54
CA ASP A 15 0.16 14.55 21.57
C ASP A 15 1.36 14.47 22.53
N LYS A 16 1.20 13.81 23.69
CA LYS A 16 2.24 13.66 24.70
C LYS A 16 3.36 12.69 24.28
N TYR A 17 3.03 11.54 23.70
CA TYR A 17 3.99 10.46 23.48
C TYR A 17 4.48 10.34 22.03
N GLU A 18 3.72 10.83 21.06
CA GLU A 18 4.00 10.62 19.63
C GLU A 18 4.22 11.93 18.85
N GLY A 19 4.13 13.09 19.53
CA GLY A 19 4.30 14.40 18.89
C GLY A 19 3.07 14.86 18.09
N GLY A 20 1.91 14.25 18.35
CA GLY A 20 0.62 14.60 17.77
C GLY A 20 0.22 13.81 16.52
N LEU A 21 -1.02 14.00 16.07
CA LEU A 21 -1.63 13.15 15.04
C LEU A 21 -0.86 13.15 13.71
N GLU A 22 -0.25 14.28 13.32
CA GLU A 22 0.50 14.36 12.06
C GLU A 22 1.70 13.41 12.08
N VAL A 23 2.55 13.52 13.09
CA VAL A 23 3.74 12.67 13.26
C VAL A 23 3.34 11.21 13.45
N PHE A 24 2.32 10.96 14.28
CA PHE A 24 1.81 9.61 14.54
C PHE A 24 1.29 8.93 13.26
N SER A 25 0.62 9.69 12.38
CA SER A 25 0.07 9.16 11.11
C SER A 25 1.13 8.77 10.08
N ARG A 26 2.38 9.21 10.24
CA ARG A 26 3.53 8.88 9.36
C ARG A 26 4.22 7.58 9.74
N GLY A 27 3.49 6.66 10.38
CA GLY A 27 3.98 5.33 10.76
C GLY A 27 4.55 4.53 9.58
N TYR A 28 4.02 4.72 8.36
CA TYR A 28 4.52 4.08 7.13
C TYR A 28 5.93 4.53 6.72
N GLU A 29 6.47 5.59 7.32
CA GLU A 29 7.87 6.02 7.14
C GLU A 29 8.82 5.34 8.14
N LYS A 30 8.27 4.63 9.13
CA LYS A 30 9.02 3.90 10.16
C LYS A 30 8.82 2.39 10.03
N PHE A 31 7.59 1.95 9.80
CA PHE A 31 7.18 0.55 9.68
C PHE A 31 7.16 0.07 8.23
N GLY A 32 7.25 -1.24 8.06
CA GLY A 32 7.48 -1.85 6.75
C GLY A 32 8.90 -1.59 6.26
N PHE A 33 9.04 -1.53 4.94
CA PHE A 33 10.32 -1.27 4.30
C PHE A 33 10.61 0.20 4.13
N THR A 34 11.79 0.60 4.59
CA THR A 34 12.31 1.96 4.47
C THR A 34 13.73 1.91 3.90
N ARG A 35 13.97 2.71 2.85
CA ARG A 35 15.25 2.79 2.14
C ARG A 35 16.07 3.96 2.66
N SER A 36 17.35 3.75 2.96
CA SER A 36 18.35 4.79 3.22
C SER A 36 19.50 4.71 2.20
N ALA A 37 20.48 5.62 2.28
CA ALA A 37 21.66 5.59 1.43
C ALA A 37 22.54 4.34 1.70
N GLU A 38 22.46 3.79 2.90
CA GLU A 38 23.32 2.71 3.41
C GLU A 38 22.67 1.33 3.30
N GLY A 39 21.34 1.25 3.21
CA GLY A 39 20.63 -0.03 3.32
C GLY A 39 19.11 0.06 3.37
N ILE A 40 18.48 -1.03 3.74
CA ILE A 40 17.04 -1.16 3.92
C ILE A 40 16.77 -1.49 5.39
N THR A 41 15.94 -0.70 6.06
CA THR A 41 15.41 -1.06 7.38
C THR A 41 14.02 -1.62 7.21
N TYR A 42 13.77 -2.78 7.84
CA TYR A 42 12.45 -3.37 7.93
C TYR A 42 11.97 -3.40 9.39
N ARG A 43 10.74 -2.94 9.63
CA ARG A 43 10.09 -3.01 10.97
C ARG A 43 8.68 -3.58 10.91
N GLU A 44 8.35 -4.43 11.87
CA GLU A 44 7.00 -4.99 12.02
C GLU A 44 6.59 -5.02 13.49
N TRP A 45 5.31 -4.77 13.76
CA TRP A 45 4.77 -4.91 15.10
C TRP A 45 4.15 -6.30 15.29
N ALA A 46 4.84 -7.17 16.04
CA ALA A 46 4.39 -8.52 16.31
C ALA A 46 4.74 -8.92 17.77
N PRO A 47 4.05 -8.33 18.77
CA PRO A 47 4.41 -8.51 20.18
C PRO A 47 4.22 -9.94 20.69
N GLY A 48 3.34 -10.71 20.04
CA GLY A 48 3.08 -12.11 20.35
C GLY A 48 4.10 -13.10 19.75
N ALA A 49 4.97 -12.66 18.84
CA ALA A 49 5.97 -13.52 18.25
C ALA A 49 7.12 -13.81 19.22
N LYS A 50 7.69 -15.02 19.14
CA LYS A 50 8.85 -15.44 19.96
C LYS A 50 10.18 -15.13 19.28
N SER A 51 10.21 -15.25 17.97
CA SER A 51 11.30 -14.83 17.08
C SER A 51 10.69 -14.36 15.77
N ALA A 52 11.41 -13.48 15.08
CA ALA A 52 11.05 -13.01 13.75
C ALA A 52 12.28 -13.05 12.84
N SER A 53 12.09 -13.49 11.60
CA SER A 53 13.11 -13.39 10.54
C SER A 53 12.46 -12.82 9.28
N LEU A 54 13.21 -11.99 8.56
CA LEU A 54 12.83 -11.55 7.23
C LEU A 54 13.28 -12.61 6.23
N ILE A 55 12.39 -13.07 5.36
CA ILE A 55 12.69 -14.11 4.37
C ILE A 55 12.18 -13.71 3.00
N GLY A 56 12.85 -14.19 1.96
CA GLY A 56 12.40 -14.06 0.58
C GLY A 56 13.48 -14.47 -0.40
N ASP A 57 13.26 -14.17 -1.68
CA ASP A 57 14.20 -14.55 -2.73
C ASP A 57 15.62 -14.01 -2.50
N PHE A 58 15.74 -12.80 -1.94
CA PHE A 58 17.02 -12.14 -1.65
C PHE A 58 17.93 -12.94 -0.69
N ASN A 59 17.37 -13.81 0.15
CA ASN A 59 18.13 -14.64 1.09
C ASN A 59 17.90 -16.14 0.88
N ASN A 60 17.40 -16.55 -0.30
CA ASN A 60 17.04 -17.92 -0.63
C ASN A 60 16.09 -18.54 0.40
N TRP A 61 15.15 -17.75 0.93
CA TRP A 61 14.18 -18.20 1.93
C TRP A 61 14.80 -18.77 3.21
N ASN A 62 16.04 -18.36 3.52
CA ASN A 62 16.75 -18.87 4.68
C ASN A 62 16.22 -18.23 5.97
N THR A 63 15.54 -19.04 6.76
CA THR A 63 14.89 -18.64 8.02
C THR A 63 15.86 -18.18 9.12
N ASN A 64 17.16 -18.46 8.97
CA ASN A 64 18.19 -18.12 9.95
C ASN A 64 19.16 -17.04 9.45
N ALA A 65 19.03 -16.56 8.20
CA ALA A 65 19.95 -15.58 7.64
C ALA A 65 19.71 -14.18 8.24
N ASP A 66 18.45 -13.73 8.24
CA ASP A 66 18.07 -12.35 8.53
C ASP A 66 17.14 -12.28 9.73
N VAL A 67 17.67 -12.64 10.90
CA VAL A 67 16.94 -12.64 12.19
C VAL A 67 16.77 -11.21 12.71
N MET A 68 15.54 -10.86 13.09
CA MET A 68 15.17 -9.54 13.57
C MET A 68 15.36 -9.39 15.08
N THR A 69 15.61 -8.16 15.54
CA THR A 69 15.71 -7.82 16.96
C THR A 69 14.41 -7.21 17.47
N ARG A 70 13.93 -7.66 18.63
CA ARG A 70 12.69 -7.18 19.26
C ARG A 70 12.98 -6.10 20.31
N ASN A 71 12.22 -5.00 20.28
CA ASN A 71 12.24 -3.99 21.34
C ASN A 71 11.22 -4.27 22.47
N GLU A 72 11.19 -3.42 23.49
CA GLU A 72 10.30 -3.57 24.65
C GLU A 72 8.80 -3.51 24.31
N PHE A 73 8.42 -2.86 23.21
CA PHE A 73 7.04 -2.73 22.73
C PHE A 73 6.59 -3.86 21.79
N GLY A 74 7.49 -4.82 21.50
CA GLY A 74 7.20 -5.91 20.57
C GLY A 74 7.29 -5.54 19.09
N VAL A 75 8.00 -4.46 18.77
CA VAL A 75 8.41 -4.14 17.41
C VAL A 75 9.69 -4.92 17.09
N TRP A 76 9.67 -5.62 15.98
CA TRP A 76 10.82 -6.30 15.41
C TRP A 76 11.48 -5.41 14.36
N GLU A 77 12.80 -5.35 14.35
CA GLU A 77 13.60 -4.56 13.42
C GLU A 77 14.77 -5.36 12.85
N ILE A 78 15.09 -5.13 11.58
CA ILE A 78 16.34 -5.53 10.96
C ILE A 78 16.83 -4.44 10.01
N PHE A 79 18.15 -4.25 9.96
CA PHE A 79 18.82 -3.42 8.96
C PHE A 79 19.65 -4.31 8.04
N LEU A 80 19.38 -4.22 6.75
CA LEU A 80 20.13 -4.89 5.69
C LEU A 80 21.02 -3.85 5.01
N PRO A 81 22.36 -3.93 5.12
CA PRO A 81 23.25 -3.01 4.43
C PRO A 81 23.21 -3.24 2.92
N ASN A 82 23.59 -2.22 2.14
CA ASN A 82 23.81 -2.39 0.70
C ASN A 82 24.86 -3.46 0.41
N ASN A 83 24.74 -4.05 -0.77
CA ASN A 83 25.75 -4.94 -1.32
C ASN A 83 27.08 -4.19 -1.51
N ALA A 84 28.17 -4.93 -1.68
CA ALA A 84 29.51 -4.37 -1.84
C ALA A 84 29.66 -3.43 -3.05
N ASP A 85 28.78 -3.57 -4.05
CA ASP A 85 28.70 -2.70 -5.24
C ASP A 85 27.81 -1.47 -5.04
N GLY A 86 27.22 -1.30 -3.85
CA GLY A 86 26.30 -0.21 -3.50
C GLY A 86 24.84 -0.47 -3.87
N SER A 87 24.52 -1.59 -4.52
CA SER A 87 23.13 -1.94 -4.86
C SER A 87 22.29 -2.28 -3.61
N PRO A 88 20.96 -2.10 -3.65
CA PRO A 88 20.09 -2.47 -2.55
C PRO A 88 20.17 -3.98 -2.24
N PRO A 89 20.08 -4.39 -0.96
CA PRO A 89 20.14 -5.81 -0.60
C PRO A 89 18.88 -6.59 -1.02
N ILE A 90 17.76 -5.89 -1.23
CA ILE A 90 16.53 -6.46 -1.79
C ILE A 90 16.27 -5.71 -3.10
N PRO A 91 16.38 -6.37 -4.27
CA PRO A 91 16.06 -5.75 -5.55
C PRO A 91 14.59 -5.32 -5.66
N HIS A 92 14.34 -4.21 -6.37
CA HIS A 92 12.98 -3.81 -6.73
C HIS A 92 12.28 -4.94 -7.48
N GLY A 93 11.03 -5.23 -7.12
CA GLY A 93 10.23 -6.27 -7.77
C GLY A 93 10.59 -7.68 -7.34
N SER A 94 11.53 -7.88 -6.40
CA SER A 94 11.79 -9.19 -5.83
C SER A 94 10.51 -9.78 -5.25
N GLU A 95 10.18 -10.97 -5.73
CA GLU A 95 8.98 -11.67 -5.31
C GLU A 95 9.19 -12.21 -3.88
N SER A 96 8.10 -12.17 -3.12
CA SER A 96 7.95 -12.91 -1.88
C SER A 96 8.84 -12.46 -0.71
N VAL A 97 8.64 -11.23 -0.25
CA VAL A 97 9.01 -10.90 1.12
C VAL A 97 7.95 -11.44 2.08
N TRP A 98 8.39 -12.30 3.00
CA TRP A 98 7.59 -12.79 4.11
C TRP A 98 8.30 -12.54 5.43
N ILE A 99 7.53 -12.51 6.50
CA ILE A 99 8.05 -12.57 7.86
C ILE A 99 7.76 -13.96 8.39
N LEU A 100 8.82 -14.65 8.80
CA LEU A 100 8.68 -15.84 9.62
C LEU A 100 8.57 -15.42 11.07
N LEU A 101 7.40 -15.63 11.67
CA LEU A 101 7.15 -15.38 13.08
C LEU A 101 7.01 -16.74 13.78
N GLN A 102 7.99 -17.22 14.57
CA GLN A 102 7.84 -18.54 15.21
C GLN A 102 6.58 -18.56 16.11
N ALA A 103 5.74 -19.58 15.90
CA ALA A 103 4.38 -19.80 16.42
C ALA A 103 3.22 -19.11 15.67
N LEU A 104 3.51 -18.31 14.64
CA LEU A 104 2.54 -17.79 13.68
C LEU A 104 2.93 -18.31 12.27
N LYS A 105 1.95 -18.48 11.39
CA LYS A 105 2.21 -18.86 10.00
C LYS A 105 2.95 -17.72 9.30
N ASP A 106 3.84 -18.04 8.37
CA ASP A 106 4.51 -17.06 7.51
C ASP A 106 3.46 -16.09 6.93
N SER A 107 3.78 -14.80 6.93
CA SER A 107 2.84 -13.75 6.54
C SER A 107 3.49 -12.68 5.68
N ILE A 108 2.67 -12.08 4.81
CA ILE A 108 3.03 -10.87 4.08
C ILE A 108 3.17 -9.72 5.09
N PRO A 109 4.20 -8.87 5.00
CA PRO A 109 4.34 -7.66 5.80
C PRO A 109 3.05 -6.84 5.88
N ALA A 110 2.64 -6.42 7.07
CA ALA A 110 1.40 -5.66 7.25
C ALA A 110 1.43 -4.31 6.52
N TRP A 111 2.64 -3.79 6.32
CA TRP A 111 2.96 -2.50 5.69
C TRP A 111 3.44 -2.65 4.24
N ILE A 112 3.20 -3.81 3.60
CA ILE A 112 3.62 -4.02 2.21
C ILE A 112 2.94 -3.01 1.28
N LYS A 113 3.70 -2.48 0.32
CA LYS A 113 3.22 -1.48 -0.65
C LYS A 113 2.70 -2.13 -1.94
N PHE A 114 3.00 -3.39 -2.17
CA PHE A 114 2.55 -4.11 -3.34
C PHE A 114 2.53 -5.61 -3.06
N SER A 115 1.51 -6.30 -3.54
CA SER A 115 1.42 -7.75 -3.42
C SER A 115 0.72 -8.31 -4.64
N VAL A 116 1.21 -9.42 -5.17
CA VAL A 116 0.67 -10.01 -6.40
C VAL A 116 0.25 -11.44 -6.16
N GLN A 117 -0.73 -11.90 -6.94
CA GLN A 117 -1.10 -13.30 -7.02
C GLN A 117 -0.54 -13.87 -8.33
N ALA A 118 0.41 -14.79 -8.23
CA ALA A 118 0.97 -15.43 -9.43
C ALA A 118 -0.10 -16.27 -10.15
N PRO A 119 -0.07 -16.36 -11.50
CA PRO A 119 -1.04 -17.14 -12.24
C PRO A 119 -1.07 -18.61 -11.79
N GLY A 120 -2.23 -19.08 -11.36
CA GLY A 120 -2.41 -20.46 -10.89
C GLY A 120 -2.06 -20.69 -9.42
N GLU A 121 -1.57 -19.66 -8.71
CA GLU A 121 -1.31 -19.73 -7.27
C GLU A 121 -2.50 -19.25 -6.44
N ILE A 122 -2.78 -19.95 -5.35
CA ILE A 122 -3.76 -19.55 -4.35
C ILE A 122 -3.23 -18.39 -3.48
N PRO A 123 -2.00 -18.46 -2.90
CA PRO A 123 -1.51 -17.40 -2.04
C PRO A 123 -1.10 -16.15 -2.84
N TYR A 124 -1.12 -15.01 -2.14
CA TYR A 124 -0.48 -13.78 -2.58
C TYR A 124 0.96 -13.76 -2.09
N ASN A 125 1.82 -13.07 -2.84
CA ASN A 125 3.20 -12.81 -2.49
C ASN A 125 3.39 -11.31 -2.26
N GLY A 126 4.05 -10.94 -1.17
CA GLY A 126 4.48 -9.56 -0.93
C GLY A 126 5.63 -9.19 -1.86
N ILE A 127 5.52 -8.08 -2.57
CA ILE A 127 6.55 -7.59 -3.50
C ILE A 127 7.25 -6.40 -2.88
N TYR A 128 8.58 -6.43 -2.84
CA TYR A 128 9.34 -5.26 -2.46
C TYR A 128 9.25 -4.19 -3.56
N TYR A 129 8.46 -3.15 -3.30
CA TYR A 129 8.19 -2.09 -4.26
C TYR A 129 8.92 -0.79 -3.90
N ASP A 130 10.12 -0.65 -4.44
CA ASP A 130 10.93 0.58 -4.41
C ASP A 130 11.55 0.83 -5.80
N PRO A 131 10.77 1.34 -6.78
CA PRO A 131 11.27 1.51 -8.14
C PRO A 131 12.49 2.44 -8.17
N PRO A 132 13.42 2.27 -9.13
CA PRO A 132 14.55 3.19 -9.33
C PRO A 132 14.10 4.65 -9.47
N GLU A 133 14.96 5.61 -9.13
CA GLU A 133 14.59 7.03 -9.10
C GLU A 133 14.12 7.54 -10.47
N GLU A 134 14.68 6.99 -11.55
CA GLU A 134 14.32 7.24 -12.95
C GLU A 134 12.95 6.69 -13.35
N GLU A 135 12.45 5.67 -12.65
CA GLU A 135 11.16 5.01 -12.91
C GLU A 135 10.05 5.49 -11.97
N LYS A 136 10.42 6.12 -10.83
CA LYS A 136 9.45 6.64 -9.87
C LYS A 136 8.52 7.66 -10.51
N TYR A 137 7.22 7.41 -10.37
CA TYR A 137 6.23 8.38 -10.80
C TYR A 137 6.29 9.69 -10.00
N VAL A 138 6.43 10.81 -10.71
CA VAL A 138 6.39 12.17 -10.15
C VAL A 138 5.10 12.87 -10.60
N PHE A 139 4.27 13.26 -9.64
CA PHE A 139 3.05 14.04 -9.90
C PHE A 139 3.39 15.37 -10.60
N GLN A 140 2.70 15.65 -11.71
CA GLN A 140 2.88 16.88 -12.47
C GLN A 140 1.78 17.91 -12.17
N HIS A 141 0.65 17.48 -11.61
CA HIS A 141 -0.54 18.30 -11.45
C HIS A 141 -0.95 18.44 -9.99
N SER A 142 -1.15 19.70 -9.57
CA SER A 142 -1.65 20.01 -8.23
C SER A 142 -3.10 19.55 -8.05
N GLN A 143 -3.46 19.18 -6.82
CA GLN A 143 -4.84 18.86 -6.48
C GLN A 143 -5.82 19.99 -6.89
N PRO A 144 -6.95 19.66 -7.56
CA PRO A 144 -7.97 20.64 -7.91
C PRO A 144 -8.53 21.36 -6.69
N LYS A 145 -8.96 22.61 -6.88
CA LYS A 145 -9.64 23.36 -5.81
C LYS A 145 -10.96 22.68 -5.44
N ARG A 146 -11.28 22.70 -4.14
CA ARG A 146 -12.56 22.20 -3.63
C ARG A 146 -13.74 22.88 -4.37
N PRO A 147 -14.62 22.11 -5.04
CA PRO A 147 -15.77 22.68 -5.74
C PRO A 147 -16.85 23.10 -4.74
N LYS A 148 -17.76 23.99 -5.19
CA LYS A 148 -18.93 24.41 -4.40
C LYS A 148 -19.91 23.27 -4.11
N SER A 149 -20.05 22.34 -5.06
CA SER A 149 -20.88 21.15 -4.94
C SER A 149 -20.14 19.96 -5.55
N LEU A 150 -20.27 18.79 -4.93
CA LEU A 150 -19.71 17.54 -5.44
C LEU A 150 -20.72 16.87 -6.37
N ARG A 151 -20.24 16.51 -7.55
CA ARG A 151 -20.89 15.60 -8.50
C ARG A 151 -19.93 14.44 -8.65
N ILE A 152 -20.22 13.38 -7.91
CA ILE A 152 -19.35 12.23 -7.73
C ILE A 152 -19.74 11.17 -8.74
N TYR A 153 -18.77 10.69 -9.50
CA TYR A 153 -18.89 9.49 -10.30
C TYR A 153 -18.28 8.32 -9.52
N GLU A 154 -19.11 7.41 -9.02
CA GLU A 154 -18.64 6.21 -8.32
C GLU A 154 -18.26 5.12 -9.32
N HIS A 155 -17.09 4.51 -9.13
CA HIS A 155 -16.62 3.47 -10.04
C HIS A 155 -15.71 2.45 -9.36
N ILE A 156 -15.85 1.19 -9.76
CA ILE A 156 -14.91 0.11 -9.47
C ILE A 156 -14.08 -0.16 -10.72
N ILE A 157 -12.76 0.00 -10.64
CA ILE A 157 -11.88 -0.11 -11.83
C ILE A 157 -11.92 -1.52 -12.39
N ILE A 158 -12.03 -2.50 -11.50
CA ILE A 158 -12.38 -3.87 -11.86
C ILE A 158 -13.81 -3.88 -12.42
N ASN A 159 -13.96 -3.65 -13.72
CA ASN A 159 -15.24 -3.79 -14.38
C ASN A 159 -15.45 -5.26 -14.78
N ILE A 160 -16.63 -5.81 -14.49
CA ILE A 160 -17.08 -7.07 -15.06
C ILE A 160 -18.04 -6.67 -16.18
N GLU A 161 -17.52 -6.38 -17.37
CA GLU A 161 -18.42 -6.28 -18.51
C GLU A 161 -18.95 -7.69 -18.84
N LEU A 162 -20.27 -7.83 -18.87
CA LEU A 162 -20.97 -9.08 -19.17
C LEU A 162 -20.61 -9.65 -20.56
N GLN A 163 -20.05 -8.82 -21.46
CA GLN A 163 -19.73 -9.20 -22.83
C GLN A 163 -18.27 -9.63 -23.02
N GLU A 164 -17.32 -9.04 -22.29
CA GLU A 164 -15.92 -9.46 -22.25
C GLU A 164 -15.39 -9.40 -20.81
N PRO A 165 -15.18 -10.56 -20.15
CA PRO A 165 -14.69 -10.59 -18.79
C PRO A 165 -13.19 -10.22 -18.77
N LYS A 166 -12.90 -8.91 -18.75
CA LYS A 166 -11.56 -8.37 -18.61
C LYS A 166 -11.49 -7.51 -17.35
N ILE A 167 -10.44 -7.71 -16.56
CA ILE A 167 -10.09 -6.78 -15.50
C ILE A 167 -9.48 -5.55 -16.16
N ASN A 168 -10.16 -4.40 -16.04
CA ASN A 168 -9.60 -3.14 -16.52
C ASN A 168 -8.46 -2.68 -15.61
N THR A 169 -7.54 -1.96 -16.23
CA THR A 169 -6.33 -1.42 -15.60
C THR A 169 -6.53 0.03 -15.17
N TYR A 170 -5.64 0.51 -14.27
CA TYR A 170 -5.54 1.92 -13.93
C TYR A 170 -5.28 2.79 -15.17
N ALA A 171 -4.47 2.30 -16.12
CA ALA A 171 -4.16 2.99 -17.37
C ALA A 171 -5.39 3.13 -18.29
N GLU A 172 -6.18 2.07 -18.46
CA GLU A 172 -7.43 2.15 -19.24
C GLU A 172 -8.45 3.09 -18.59
N PHE A 173 -8.58 3.05 -17.26
CA PHE A 173 -9.44 4.00 -16.56
C PHE A 173 -8.96 5.45 -16.75
N ARG A 174 -7.64 5.67 -16.68
CA ARG A 174 -6.99 6.96 -16.88
C ARG A 174 -7.28 7.53 -18.27
N ASP A 175 -7.14 6.72 -19.30
CA ASP A 175 -7.14 7.19 -20.69
C ASP A 175 -8.55 7.20 -21.31
N ASP A 176 -9.41 6.24 -20.95
CA ASP A 176 -10.71 6.08 -21.60
C ASP A 176 -11.87 6.60 -20.74
N VAL A 177 -11.81 6.37 -19.43
CA VAL A 177 -12.94 6.66 -18.51
C VAL A 177 -12.88 8.08 -17.97
N LEU A 178 -11.72 8.58 -17.52
CA LEU A 178 -11.61 9.95 -16.98
C LEU A 178 -12.08 11.03 -17.98
N PRO A 179 -11.73 10.98 -19.29
CA PRO A 179 -12.25 11.97 -20.25
C PRO A 179 -13.77 11.92 -20.39
N ARG A 180 -14.38 10.72 -20.28
CA ARG A 180 -15.84 10.56 -20.29
C ARG A 180 -16.46 11.18 -19.05
N ILE A 181 -15.91 10.93 -17.85
CA ILE A 181 -16.35 11.53 -16.59
C ILE A 181 -16.33 13.06 -16.69
N LYS A 182 -15.24 13.62 -17.25
CA LYS A 182 -15.14 15.06 -17.49
C LYS A 182 -16.22 15.59 -18.42
N ARG A 183 -16.45 14.94 -19.58
CA ARG A 183 -17.49 15.33 -20.56
C ARG A 183 -18.90 15.30 -19.96
N LEU A 184 -19.18 14.35 -19.07
CA LEU A 184 -20.47 14.25 -18.37
C LEU A 184 -20.67 15.32 -17.29
N GLY A 185 -19.67 16.15 -16.99
CA GLY A 185 -19.77 17.27 -16.06
C GLY A 185 -19.56 16.93 -14.58
N TYR A 186 -19.13 15.69 -14.28
CA TYR A 186 -18.69 15.31 -12.93
C TYR A 186 -17.40 16.05 -12.57
N ASN A 187 -17.19 16.28 -11.27
CA ASN A 187 -16.03 16.99 -10.74
C ASN A 187 -15.31 16.22 -9.64
N ALA A 188 -15.79 15.03 -9.30
CA ALA A 188 -15.14 14.09 -8.42
C ALA A 188 -15.39 12.67 -8.91
N VAL A 189 -14.43 11.78 -8.66
CA VAL A 189 -14.56 10.34 -8.82
C VAL A 189 -14.37 9.68 -7.45
N GLN A 190 -15.27 8.75 -7.11
CA GLN A 190 -15.11 7.87 -5.96
C GLN A 190 -14.59 6.53 -6.48
N LEU A 191 -13.35 6.19 -6.14
CA LEU A 191 -12.72 4.94 -6.52
C LEU A 191 -12.89 3.91 -5.40
N MET A 192 -13.55 2.81 -5.74
CA MET A 192 -13.74 1.66 -4.86
C MET A 192 -12.67 0.60 -5.13
N ALA A 193 -12.50 -0.32 -4.18
CA ALA A 193 -11.66 -1.52 -4.34
C ALA A 193 -10.18 -1.23 -4.66
N ILE A 194 -9.66 -0.10 -4.18
CA ILE A 194 -8.26 0.30 -4.30
C ILE A 194 -7.38 -0.47 -3.31
N GLN A 195 -7.80 -0.62 -2.05
CA GLN A 195 -7.06 -1.44 -1.09
C GLN A 195 -7.05 -2.89 -1.56
N GLU A 196 -5.89 -3.54 -1.48
CA GLU A 196 -5.73 -4.92 -1.93
C GLU A 196 -6.65 -5.87 -1.16
N HIS A 197 -7.26 -6.79 -1.90
CA HIS A 197 -8.21 -7.78 -1.39
C HIS A 197 -8.08 -9.07 -2.18
N SER A 198 -7.84 -10.17 -1.48
CA SER A 198 -7.66 -11.49 -2.12
C SER A 198 -8.95 -11.99 -2.77
N TYR A 199 -10.11 -11.78 -2.13
CA TYR A 199 -11.40 -12.23 -2.64
C TYR A 199 -12.04 -11.18 -3.55
N TYR A 200 -11.93 -11.40 -4.85
CA TYR A 200 -12.42 -10.52 -5.91
C TYR A 200 -13.91 -10.14 -5.78
N ALA A 201 -14.78 -11.11 -5.48
CA ALA A 201 -16.23 -10.87 -5.35
C ALA A 201 -16.61 -10.12 -4.05
N SER A 202 -15.63 -9.73 -3.23
CA SER A 202 -15.86 -8.84 -2.08
C SER A 202 -16.11 -7.39 -2.47
N PHE A 203 -15.93 -6.99 -3.74
CA PHE A 203 -16.00 -5.59 -4.17
C PHE A 203 -15.03 -4.66 -3.40
N GLY A 204 -13.91 -5.20 -2.91
CA GLY A 204 -12.94 -4.45 -2.11
C GLY A 204 -13.21 -4.40 -0.62
N TYR A 205 -14.30 -5.00 -0.13
CA TYR A 205 -14.67 -4.93 1.28
C TYR A 205 -13.96 -5.95 2.19
N HIS A 206 -13.23 -6.92 1.64
CA HIS A 206 -12.41 -7.87 2.40
C HIS A 206 -10.92 -7.59 2.16
N VAL A 207 -10.44 -6.47 2.73
CA VAL A 207 -9.04 -6.02 2.58
C VAL A 207 -8.08 -7.01 3.22
N THR A 208 -6.99 -7.32 2.51
CA THR A 208 -5.90 -8.16 3.00
C THR A 208 -4.62 -7.38 3.25
N ASN A 209 -4.26 -6.46 2.36
CA ASN A 209 -3.06 -5.63 2.50
C ASN A 209 -3.44 -4.14 2.44
N PHE A 210 -3.50 -3.48 3.60
CA PHE A 210 -4.10 -2.14 3.74
C PHE A 210 -3.33 -1.02 3.03
N PHE A 211 -2.01 -1.20 2.85
CA PHE A 211 -1.11 -0.23 2.22
C PHE A 211 -0.79 -0.55 0.76
N ALA A 212 -1.26 -1.69 0.24
CA ALA A 212 -1.06 -2.07 -1.15
C ALA A 212 -2.28 -1.65 -1.99
N PRO A 213 -2.08 -0.93 -3.11
CA PRO A 213 -3.11 -0.81 -4.11
C PRO A 213 -3.30 -2.15 -4.81
N ASN A 214 -4.52 -2.40 -5.26
CA ASN A 214 -4.94 -3.64 -5.91
C ASN A 214 -4.10 -3.93 -7.16
N SER A 215 -3.34 -5.01 -7.11
CA SER A 215 -2.37 -5.37 -8.14
C SER A 215 -3.00 -5.83 -9.44
N ARG A 216 -4.28 -6.25 -9.41
CA ARG A 216 -4.99 -6.72 -10.61
C ARG A 216 -5.22 -5.60 -11.63
N CYS A 217 -5.24 -4.35 -11.16
CA CYS A 217 -5.43 -3.18 -12.01
C CYS A 217 -4.10 -2.55 -12.48
N GLY A 218 -2.95 -2.98 -11.96
CA GLY A 218 -1.64 -2.45 -12.29
C GLY A 218 -0.79 -2.14 -11.06
N THR A 219 0.28 -1.37 -11.27
CA THR A 219 1.25 -1.02 -10.24
C THR A 219 0.79 0.18 -9.39
N PRO A 220 1.42 0.41 -8.22
CA PRO A 220 1.24 1.65 -7.46
C PRO A 220 1.48 2.91 -8.29
N ASP A 221 2.43 2.89 -9.23
CA ASP A 221 2.74 4.04 -10.07
C ASP A 221 1.68 4.27 -11.17
N ASP A 222 1.03 3.21 -11.66
CA ASP A 222 -0.14 3.36 -12.54
C ASP A 222 -1.32 4.04 -11.83
N LEU A 223 -1.54 3.73 -10.55
CA LEU A 223 -2.55 4.42 -9.73
C LEU A 223 -2.18 5.89 -9.52
N LYS A 224 -0.91 6.22 -9.27
CA LYS A 224 -0.46 7.63 -9.20
C LYS A 224 -0.71 8.35 -10.51
N SER A 225 -0.41 7.71 -11.65
CA SER A 225 -0.66 8.23 -12.99
C SER A 225 -2.14 8.54 -13.25
N LEU A 226 -3.04 7.64 -12.81
CA LEU A 226 -4.48 7.85 -12.86
C LEU A 226 -4.89 9.09 -12.05
N ILE A 227 -4.42 9.21 -10.82
CA ILE A 227 -4.76 10.33 -9.93
C ILE A 227 -4.25 11.66 -10.50
N ASP A 228 -3.02 11.69 -11.02
CA ASP A 228 -2.44 12.90 -11.60
C ASP A 228 -3.22 13.35 -12.85
N ARG A 229 -3.62 12.41 -13.70
CA ARG A 229 -4.48 12.70 -14.86
C ARG A 229 -5.86 13.21 -14.44
N ALA A 230 -6.44 12.66 -13.38
CA ALA A 230 -7.69 13.18 -12.85
C ALA A 230 -7.53 14.63 -12.38
N HIS A 231 -6.42 14.95 -11.71
CA HIS A 231 -6.09 16.30 -11.29
C HIS A 231 -5.88 17.26 -12.46
N GLU A 232 -5.18 16.83 -13.52
CA GLU A 232 -5.05 17.59 -14.77
C GLU A 232 -6.42 17.97 -15.35
N LEU A 233 -7.37 17.03 -15.32
CA LEU A 233 -8.74 17.25 -15.79
C LEU A 233 -9.60 18.06 -14.80
N GLY A 234 -9.06 18.48 -13.66
CA GLY A 234 -9.77 19.20 -12.61
C GLY A 234 -10.81 18.34 -11.89
N ILE A 235 -10.57 17.03 -11.78
CA ILE A 235 -11.43 16.05 -11.11
C ILE A 235 -10.78 15.67 -9.77
N LEU A 236 -11.54 15.77 -8.67
CA LEU A 236 -11.10 15.26 -7.37
C LEU A 236 -11.18 13.74 -7.35
N VAL A 237 -10.19 13.08 -6.74
CA VAL A 237 -10.23 11.64 -6.51
C VAL A 237 -10.49 11.38 -5.03
N LEU A 238 -11.53 10.60 -4.76
CA LEU A 238 -11.87 10.08 -3.43
C LEU A 238 -11.62 8.58 -3.45
N MET A 239 -11.06 8.06 -2.36
CA MET A 239 -10.78 6.64 -2.18
C MET A 239 -11.75 6.06 -1.16
N ASP A 240 -12.26 4.86 -1.42
CA ASP A 240 -13.03 4.11 -0.43
C ASP A 240 -12.07 3.50 0.61
N ILE A 241 -12.35 3.74 1.89
CA ILE A 241 -11.49 3.31 3.01
C ILE A 241 -12.27 2.27 3.84
N VAL A 242 -11.76 1.04 3.88
CA VAL A 242 -12.41 -0.07 4.57
C VAL A 242 -11.66 -0.39 5.86
N HIS A 243 -12.06 0.25 6.97
CA HIS A 243 -11.55 -0.01 8.33
C HIS A 243 -12.66 -0.44 9.30
N ARG A 244 -13.69 -1.13 8.78
CA ARG A 244 -14.92 -1.48 9.52
C ARG A 244 -14.83 -2.81 10.26
#